data_AF-W2VRC6-F1
#
_entry.id   AF-W2VRC6-F1
#
_cell.length_a   1.000
_cell.length_b   1.000
_cell.length_c   1.000
_cell.angle_alpha   90.00
_cell.angle_beta   90.00
_cell.angle_gamma   90.00
#
_symmetry.space_group_name_H-M   'P 1'
#
loop_
_entity.id
_entity.type
_entity.pdbx_description
1 polymer ?
#
loop_
_entity_poly.entity_id
_entity_poly.type
_entity_poly.pdbx_seq_one_letter_code
_entity_poly.pdbx_strand_id
1 'polypeptide(L)'
;MEGVHCDNHDCTIENVWWDDVCEDALSIKGGTASSVSTVTGGGARSADDKVIQHNGLGTVNIDGFYGEDISKLYRSCGTCGDKAKKVSVSNVYVVNPGNAIVTVNKNWGDEATLSNIWVKSSGDKVKICQWSQGNANGEPSMLGDGPSPPLCQYSESDVHINGDVSQSTGTSSNSTTTTGSGSSTSTKQASSGSTTQGDEKTGASTSLRGSQNQDTSEQTETSATSTKSSKSDDNKEQDDGKKSQDDEKTQQTEQTEQTEQTEQTEQTEDKTKQDDENTEQTETKKSKDDDKKSKKKDDDDN
;
A
#
# COMPACT_ATOMS: atom_id res chain seq x y z
N MET A 1 0.71 9.37 14.97
CA MET A 1 0.03 10.17 13.93
C MET A 1 -0.57 9.14 12.98
N GLU A 2 -1.86 9.21 12.70
CA GLU A 2 -2.50 8.29 11.74
C GLU A 2 -2.21 8.75 10.29
N GLY A 3 -2.31 7.83 9.34
CA GLY A 3 -2.16 8.10 7.92
C GLY A 3 -3.36 8.83 7.30
N VAL A 4 -3.53 8.68 5.99
CA VAL A 4 -4.67 9.24 5.25
C VAL A 4 -5.89 8.34 5.41
N HIS A 5 -7.06 8.93 5.62
CA HIS A 5 -8.33 8.20 5.65
C HIS A 5 -9.18 8.47 4.42
N CYS A 6 -9.65 7.40 3.80
CA CYS A 6 -10.81 7.41 2.93
C CYS A 6 -12.04 7.02 3.75
N ASP A 7 -12.64 8.00 4.44
CA ASP A 7 -13.72 7.73 5.40
C ASP A 7 -15.01 7.25 4.71
N ASN A 8 -15.33 7.82 3.54
CA ASN A 8 -16.54 7.50 2.79
C ASN A 8 -16.27 6.44 1.72
N HIS A 9 -15.90 6.82 0.49
CA HIS A 9 -15.60 5.89 -0.60
C HIS A 9 -14.96 6.60 -1.79
N ASP A 10 -14.53 5.81 -2.78
CA ASP A 10 -14.06 6.24 -4.09
C ASP A 10 -12.91 7.24 -4.06
N CYS A 11 -12.01 7.12 -3.07
CA CYS A 11 -10.88 8.01 -2.95
C CYS A 11 -9.82 7.69 -4.00
N THR A 12 -9.18 8.74 -4.51
CA THR A 12 -8.00 8.64 -5.37
C THR A 12 -6.79 9.14 -4.62
N ILE A 13 -5.77 8.31 -4.53
CA ILE A 13 -4.49 8.60 -3.91
C ILE A 13 -3.43 8.51 -4.99
N GLU A 14 -2.87 9.65 -5.37
CA GLU A 14 -1.98 9.74 -6.53
C GLU A 14 -0.64 10.34 -6.12
N ASN A 15 0.45 9.60 -6.38
CA ASN A 15 1.83 10.03 -6.15
C ASN A 15 2.13 10.50 -4.72
N VAL A 16 1.49 9.90 -3.72
CA VAL A 16 1.70 10.22 -2.30
C VAL A 16 2.83 9.36 -1.74
N TRP A 17 3.69 9.96 -0.91
CA TRP A 17 4.82 9.31 -0.26
C TRP A 17 4.70 9.37 1.26
N TRP A 18 4.92 8.22 1.91
CA TRP A 18 5.03 8.09 3.36
C TRP A 18 6.42 7.56 3.71
N ASP A 19 7.24 8.41 4.32
CA ASP A 19 8.62 8.05 4.66
C ASP A 19 8.73 7.15 5.90
N ASP A 20 7.73 7.18 6.79
CA ASP A 20 7.69 6.37 8.02
C ASP A 20 6.24 6.14 8.42
N VAL A 21 5.79 4.88 8.39
CA VAL A 21 4.39 4.51 8.63
C VAL A 21 4.22 4.04 10.07
N CYS A 22 3.46 4.81 10.85
CA CYS A 22 3.22 4.53 12.26
C CYS A 22 2.29 3.32 12.48
N GLU A 23 1.06 3.36 11.96
CA GLU A 23 0.07 2.26 12.11
C GLU A 23 -0.36 1.72 10.74
N ASP A 24 -0.91 2.62 9.91
CA ASP A 24 -1.10 2.43 8.47
C ASP A 24 -1.00 3.77 7.74
N ALA A 25 -0.61 3.70 6.47
CA ALA A 25 -0.44 4.88 5.61
C ALA A 25 -1.77 5.35 5.02
N LEU A 26 -2.64 4.38 4.70
CA LEU A 26 -3.96 4.61 4.11
C LEU A 26 -4.99 3.65 4.71
N SER A 27 -6.08 4.21 5.22
CA SER A 27 -7.23 3.46 5.73
C SER A 27 -8.48 3.75 4.90
N ILE A 28 -9.05 2.72 4.26
CA ILE A 28 -10.30 2.80 3.50
C ILE A 28 -11.44 2.27 4.37
N LYS A 29 -12.27 3.17 4.89
CA LYS A 29 -13.20 2.88 5.99
C LYS A 29 -14.63 2.57 5.55
N GLY A 30 -15.17 3.32 4.60
CA GLY A 30 -16.55 3.18 4.15
C GLY A 30 -16.69 2.51 2.78
N GLY A 31 -17.88 2.67 2.20
CA GLY A 31 -18.17 2.28 0.83
C GLY A 31 -19.24 1.21 0.68
N THR A 32 -19.54 0.92 -0.57
CA THR A 32 -20.52 -0.07 -1.01
C THR A 32 -19.81 -1.15 -1.82
N ALA A 33 -20.50 -2.25 -2.13
CA ALA A 33 -19.93 -3.31 -2.97
C ALA A 33 -19.45 -2.80 -4.35
N SER A 34 -20.01 -1.70 -4.86
CA SER A 34 -19.62 -1.06 -6.13
C SER A 34 -18.59 0.06 -5.98
N SER A 35 -18.21 0.44 -4.77
CA SER A 35 -17.22 1.49 -4.55
C SER A 35 -15.83 1.04 -5.02
N VAL A 36 -15.06 1.97 -5.58
CA VAL A 36 -13.72 1.73 -6.13
C VAL A 36 -12.78 2.85 -5.69
N SER A 37 -11.86 2.54 -4.79
CA SER A 37 -10.75 3.45 -4.45
C SER A 37 -9.50 3.10 -5.24
N THR A 38 -8.71 4.11 -5.60
CA THR A 38 -7.52 3.97 -6.43
C THR A 38 -6.28 4.51 -5.70
N VAL A 39 -5.18 3.77 -5.80
CA VAL A 39 -3.85 4.17 -5.37
C VAL A 39 -2.94 4.04 -6.59
N THR A 40 -2.40 5.16 -7.06
CA THR A 40 -1.60 5.22 -8.28
C THR A 40 -0.27 5.91 -8.02
N GLY A 41 0.82 5.20 -8.30
CA GLY A 41 2.17 5.66 -8.00
C GLY A 41 2.42 5.81 -6.50
N GLY A 42 3.41 6.62 -6.17
CA GLY A 42 3.78 6.88 -4.78
C GLY A 42 4.51 5.73 -4.11
N GLY A 43 4.64 5.81 -2.79
CA GLY A 43 5.30 4.75 -2.03
C GLY A 43 5.27 4.93 -0.53
N ALA A 44 5.58 3.86 0.19
CA ALA A 44 5.68 3.87 1.64
C ALA A 44 6.94 3.14 2.10
N ARG A 45 7.51 3.63 3.20
CA ARG A 45 8.62 2.97 3.91
C ARG A 45 8.29 2.71 5.37
N SER A 46 9.00 1.75 5.96
CA SER A 46 9.00 1.51 7.40
C SER A 46 7.59 1.32 7.96
N ALA A 47 6.89 0.29 7.47
CA ALA A 47 5.54 -0.04 7.93
C ALA A 47 5.54 -1.39 8.66
N ASP A 48 5.57 -1.34 9.99
CA ASP A 48 5.73 -2.53 10.84
C ASP A 48 4.60 -3.55 10.69
N ASP A 49 3.37 -3.10 10.42
CA ASP A 49 2.22 -3.99 10.17
C ASP A 49 1.75 -3.95 8.72
N LYS A 50 1.23 -2.81 8.26
CA LYS A 50 0.53 -2.68 6.97
C LYS A 50 0.60 -1.25 6.42
N VAL A 51 0.61 -1.12 5.10
CA VAL A 51 0.55 0.19 4.42
C VAL A 51 -0.90 0.58 4.16
N ILE A 52 -1.68 -0.29 3.50
CA ILE A 52 -3.07 -0.05 3.14
C ILE A 52 -3.99 -0.97 3.92
N GLN A 53 -4.85 -0.39 4.75
CA GLN A 53 -5.89 -1.08 5.50
C GLN A 53 -7.24 -0.88 4.81
N HIS A 54 -7.90 -1.96 4.40
CA HIS A 54 -9.23 -1.93 3.78
C HIS A 54 -10.28 -2.47 4.76
N ASN A 55 -11.01 -1.56 5.40
CA ASN A 55 -12.05 -1.87 6.40
C ASN A 55 -13.45 -1.97 5.76
N GLY A 56 -13.74 -1.07 4.81
CA GLY A 56 -15.03 -0.90 4.14
C GLY A 56 -15.38 -1.98 3.12
N LEU A 57 -16.47 -1.77 2.37
CA LEU A 57 -16.82 -2.59 1.20
C LEU A 57 -16.19 -1.99 -0.06
N GLY A 58 -16.08 -2.81 -1.10
CA GLY A 58 -15.74 -2.37 -2.44
C GLY A 58 -14.41 -2.92 -2.94
N THR A 59 -13.83 -2.20 -3.88
CA THR A 59 -12.60 -2.56 -4.59
C THR A 59 -11.51 -1.53 -4.34
N VAL A 60 -10.27 -2.01 -4.15
CA VAL A 60 -9.07 -1.17 -4.12
C VAL A 60 -8.19 -1.53 -5.29
N ASN A 61 -7.88 -0.56 -6.13
CA ASN A 61 -6.94 -0.74 -7.24
C ASN A 61 -5.61 -0.07 -6.85
N ILE A 62 -4.53 -0.83 -6.81
CA ILE A 62 -3.18 -0.37 -6.47
C ILE A 62 -2.31 -0.58 -7.69
N ASP A 63 -1.79 0.51 -8.25
CA ASP A 63 -0.97 0.47 -9.46
C ASP A 63 0.30 1.31 -9.30
N GLY A 64 1.46 0.75 -9.61
CA GLY A 64 2.71 1.51 -9.64
C GLY A 64 3.28 1.89 -8.27
N PHE A 65 2.91 1.20 -7.19
CA PHE A 65 3.31 1.55 -5.83
C PHE A 65 4.68 1.00 -5.44
N TYR A 66 5.48 1.81 -4.75
CA TYR A 66 6.75 1.38 -4.16
C TYR A 66 6.62 1.10 -2.66
N GLY A 67 7.11 -0.05 -2.19
CA GLY A 67 7.21 -0.38 -0.77
C GLY A 67 8.64 -0.69 -0.37
N GLU A 68 9.09 -0.25 0.80
CA GLU A 68 10.40 -0.62 1.35
C GLU A 68 10.31 -0.85 2.86
N ASP A 69 10.83 -1.98 3.33
CA ASP A 69 10.79 -2.37 4.75
C ASP A 69 9.36 -2.32 5.31
N ILE A 70 8.42 -2.90 4.57
CA ILE A 70 7.00 -2.99 4.94
C ILE A 70 6.61 -4.42 5.25
N SER A 71 5.80 -4.65 6.29
CA SER A 71 5.29 -6.00 6.59
C SER A 71 4.24 -6.44 5.56
N LYS A 72 3.24 -5.57 5.27
CA LYS A 72 2.20 -5.82 4.27
C LYS A 72 1.89 -4.58 3.45
N LEU A 73 1.78 -4.71 2.13
CA LEU A 73 1.30 -3.60 1.29
C LEU A 73 -0.21 -3.41 1.46
N TYR A 74 -0.98 -4.49 1.40
CA TYR A 74 -2.43 -4.43 1.55
C TYR A 74 -2.93 -5.49 2.54
N ARG A 75 -3.84 -5.07 3.43
CA ARG A 75 -4.58 -5.96 4.32
C ARG A 75 -6.08 -5.67 4.21
N SER A 76 -6.84 -6.69 3.79
CA SER A 76 -8.28 -6.73 4.06
C SER A 76 -8.46 -6.83 5.57
N CYS A 77 -9.24 -5.95 6.20
CA CYS A 77 -9.45 -5.96 7.64
C CYS A 77 -9.93 -7.35 8.07
N GLY A 78 -9.27 -7.97 9.04
CA GLY A 78 -9.62 -9.33 9.51
C GLY A 78 -10.68 -9.36 10.60
N THR A 79 -11.05 -8.20 11.16
CA THR A 79 -11.98 -8.06 12.29
C THR A 79 -13.23 -7.24 11.97
N CYS A 80 -13.31 -6.67 10.76
CA CYS A 80 -14.38 -5.73 10.38
C CYS A 80 -15.71 -6.40 9.98
N GLY A 81 -15.86 -7.70 10.26
CA GLY A 81 -17.04 -8.49 9.94
C GLY A 81 -17.11 -8.99 8.50
N ASP A 82 -18.21 -9.69 8.20
CA ASP A 82 -18.47 -10.34 6.92
C ASP A 82 -18.73 -9.34 5.79
N LYS A 83 -17.63 -8.86 5.20
CA LYS A 83 -17.62 -7.88 4.12
C LYS A 83 -16.64 -8.35 3.06
N ALA A 84 -17.15 -8.89 1.95
CA ALA A 84 -16.33 -9.26 0.80
C ALA A 84 -15.62 -8.03 0.24
N LYS A 85 -14.28 -8.10 0.17
CA LYS A 85 -13.43 -7.03 -0.38
C LYS A 85 -12.70 -7.51 -1.61
N LYS A 86 -12.50 -6.61 -2.55
CA LYS A 86 -11.70 -6.87 -3.75
C LYS A 86 -10.46 -6.01 -3.75
N VAL A 87 -9.36 -6.57 -4.22
CA VAL A 87 -8.13 -5.82 -4.47
C VAL A 87 -7.51 -6.23 -5.81
N SER A 88 -7.11 -5.25 -6.60
CA SER A 88 -6.27 -5.46 -7.78
C SER A 88 -4.93 -4.78 -7.54
N VAL A 89 -3.84 -5.52 -7.65
CA VAL A 89 -2.47 -5.00 -7.45
C VAL A 89 -1.67 -5.21 -8.72
N SER A 90 -1.15 -4.13 -9.29
CA SER A 90 -0.34 -4.17 -10.51
C SER A 90 0.88 -3.28 -10.42
N ASN A 91 1.95 -3.68 -11.14
CA ASN A 91 3.13 -2.85 -11.36
C ASN A 91 3.80 -2.36 -10.06
N VAL A 92 3.75 -3.14 -8.99
CA VAL A 92 4.31 -2.75 -7.69
C VAL A 92 5.75 -3.26 -7.55
N TYR A 93 6.55 -2.52 -6.79
CA TYR A 93 7.89 -2.95 -6.40
C TYR A 93 8.05 -2.86 -4.89
N VAL A 94 8.27 -4.01 -4.24
CA VAL A 94 8.44 -4.09 -2.79
C VAL A 94 9.84 -4.59 -2.43
N VAL A 95 10.56 -3.81 -1.64
CA VAL A 95 11.89 -4.12 -1.12
C VAL A 95 11.76 -4.54 0.33
N ASN A 96 12.40 -5.66 0.69
CA ASN A 96 12.43 -6.23 2.03
C ASN A 96 11.04 -6.39 2.70
N PRO A 97 10.10 -7.12 2.08
CA PRO A 97 8.82 -7.36 2.74
C PRO A 97 8.99 -8.19 4.02
N GLY A 98 8.37 -7.75 5.11
CA GLY A 98 8.42 -8.44 6.40
C GLY A 98 7.48 -9.65 6.50
N ASN A 99 6.38 -9.68 5.74
CA ASN A 99 5.43 -10.79 5.78
C ASN A 99 4.84 -11.16 4.41
N ALA A 100 3.91 -10.34 3.89
CA ALA A 100 3.16 -10.67 2.67
C ALA A 100 2.78 -9.42 1.88
N ILE A 101 2.77 -9.47 0.55
CA ILE A 101 2.37 -8.30 -0.25
C ILE A 101 0.87 -8.00 -0.03
N VAL A 102 0.02 -9.01 -0.24
CA VAL A 102 -1.43 -8.92 -0.05
C VAL A 102 -1.87 -9.93 1.02
N THR A 103 -2.77 -9.51 1.92
CA THR A 103 -3.45 -10.43 2.84
C THR A 103 -4.97 -10.25 2.81
N VAL A 104 -5.69 -11.35 2.55
CA VAL A 104 -7.15 -11.40 2.37
C VAL A 104 -7.84 -12.38 3.33
N ASN A 105 -9.17 -12.34 3.43
CA ASN A 105 -9.97 -13.23 4.27
C ASN A 105 -10.75 -14.25 3.44
N LYS A 106 -10.47 -15.54 3.62
CA LYS A 106 -11.06 -16.64 2.85
C LYS A 106 -12.56 -16.78 3.08
N ASN A 107 -13.00 -16.68 4.34
CA ASN A 107 -14.37 -16.93 4.75
C ASN A 107 -15.35 -15.78 4.45
N TRP A 108 -14.83 -14.59 4.14
CA TRP A 108 -15.67 -13.43 3.78
C TRP A 108 -15.75 -13.22 2.26
N GLY A 109 -15.21 -14.16 1.47
CA GLY A 109 -15.29 -14.10 0.02
C GLY A 109 -14.43 -13.00 -0.60
N ASP A 110 -13.30 -12.65 0.03
CA ASP A 110 -12.38 -11.70 -0.55
C ASP A 110 -11.80 -12.23 -1.86
N GLU A 111 -11.48 -11.31 -2.77
CA GLU A 111 -10.82 -11.61 -4.05
C GLU A 111 -9.61 -10.70 -4.22
N ALA A 112 -8.46 -11.28 -4.58
CA ALA A 112 -7.28 -10.51 -4.96
C ALA A 112 -6.80 -10.93 -6.35
N THR A 113 -6.52 -9.93 -7.19
CA THR A 113 -5.88 -10.12 -8.50
C THR A 113 -4.53 -9.43 -8.48
N LEU A 114 -3.47 -10.14 -8.84
CA LEU A 114 -2.11 -9.61 -8.83
C LEU A 114 -1.43 -9.82 -10.18
N SER A 115 -0.73 -8.80 -10.66
CA SER A 115 0.03 -8.86 -11.92
C SER A 115 1.29 -8.01 -11.83
N ASN A 116 2.38 -8.43 -12.48
CA ASN A 116 3.64 -7.69 -12.53
C ASN A 116 4.13 -7.20 -11.14
N ILE A 117 4.21 -8.13 -10.19
CA ILE A 117 4.64 -7.91 -8.81
C ILE A 117 6.14 -8.14 -8.72
N TRP A 118 6.90 -7.08 -8.44
CA TRP A 118 8.34 -7.14 -8.25
C TRP A 118 8.66 -7.14 -6.77
N VAL A 119 9.53 -8.04 -6.35
CA VAL A 119 9.98 -8.10 -4.96
C VAL A 119 11.50 -8.23 -4.92
N LYS A 120 12.16 -7.41 -4.11
CA LYS A 120 13.55 -7.62 -3.71
C LYS A 120 13.56 -8.10 -2.26
N SER A 121 14.10 -9.27 -1.98
CA SER A 121 14.15 -9.85 -0.64
C SER A 121 15.41 -10.70 -0.45
N SER A 122 16.02 -10.60 0.73
CA SER A 122 17.08 -11.50 1.17
C SER A 122 16.56 -12.77 1.85
N GLY A 123 15.24 -12.87 2.07
CA GLY A 123 14.62 -14.01 2.73
C GLY A 123 14.37 -15.19 1.80
N ASP A 124 14.37 -16.40 2.37
CA ASP A 124 14.23 -17.65 1.62
C ASP A 124 12.84 -17.86 1.00
N LYS A 125 11.82 -17.14 1.50
CA LYS A 125 10.44 -17.18 1.01
C LYS A 125 9.79 -15.82 1.13
N VAL A 126 9.07 -15.42 0.08
CA VAL A 126 8.21 -14.24 0.05
C VAL A 126 6.78 -14.69 -0.16
N LYS A 127 5.86 -14.27 0.71
CA LYS A 127 4.43 -14.51 0.52
C LYS A 127 3.85 -13.41 -0.36
N ILE A 128 3.42 -13.77 -1.57
CA ILE A 128 2.84 -12.79 -2.49
C ILE A 128 1.40 -12.48 -2.09
N CYS A 129 0.59 -13.51 -1.89
CA CYS A 129 -0.77 -13.39 -1.40
C CYS A 129 -0.98 -14.41 -0.27
N GLN A 130 -1.30 -13.92 0.92
CA GLN A 130 -1.63 -14.71 2.10
C GLN A 130 -3.14 -14.62 2.37
N TRP A 131 -3.74 -15.66 2.94
CA TRP A 131 -5.13 -15.60 3.39
C TRP A 131 -5.33 -16.11 4.81
N SER A 132 -6.38 -15.57 5.43
CA SER A 132 -6.79 -15.84 6.80
C SER A 132 -8.25 -16.24 6.90
N GLN A 133 -8.63 -16.79 8.05
CA GLN A 133 -10.00 -16.81 8.53
C GLN A 133 -10.23 -15.49 9.27
N GLY A 134 -11.03 -14.58 8.70
CA GLY A 134 -11.50 -13.39 9.37
C GLY A 134 -12.41 -13.73 10.56
N ASN A 135 -12.35 -12.92 11.60
CA ASN A 135 -13.07 -13.10 12.85
C ASN A 135 -13.57 -11.75 13.37
N ALA A 136 -14.88 -11.52 13.33
CA ALA A 136 -15.47 -10.24 13.77
C ALA A 136 -15.30 -9.97 15.27
N ASN A 137 -15.08 -11.03 16.07
CA ASN A 137 -15.10 -10.99 17.52
C ASN A 137 -13.77 -11.40 18.14
N GLY A 138 -12.67 -11.35 17.38
CA GLY A 138 -11.35 -11.72 17.88
C GLY A 138 -10.29 -11.80 16.78
N GLU A 139 -9.15 -12.39 17.11
CA GLU A 139 -8.02 -12.43 16.20
C GLU A 139 -8.28 -13.31 14.97
N PRO A 140 -7.92 -12.84 13.75
CA PRO A 140 -7.95 -13.66 12.54
C PRO A 140 -6.86 -14.73 12.56
N SER A 141 -7.15 -15.94 12.06
CA SER A 141 -6.14 -17.01 11.98
C SER A 141 -5.60 -17.15 10.56
N MET A 142 -4.28 -17.22 10.38
CA MET A 142 -3.67 -17.45 9.06
C MET A 142 -3.92 -18.90 8.60
N LEU A 143 -4.37 -19.08 7.36
CA LEU A 143 -4.73 -20.39 6.82
C LEU A 143 -3.81 -20.88 5.70
N GLY A 144 -3.15 -19.97 4.98
CA GLY A 144 -2.24 -20.33 3.89
C GLY A 144 -1.79 -19.13 3.06
N ASP A 145 -0.96 -19.41 2.05
CA ASP A 145 -0.47 -18.44 1.09
C ASP A 145 -0.19 -19.11 -0.27
N GLY A 146 -0.06 -18.30 -1.32
CA GLY A 146 0.16 -18.75 -2.70
C GLY A 146 -0.98 -18.41 -3.67
N PRO A 147 -0.94 -18.94 -4.90
CA PRO A 147 -2.06 -18.84 -5.83
C PRO A 147 -3.26 -19.66 -5.34
N SER A 148 -4.44 -19.04 -5.28
CA SER A 148 -5.71 -19.68 -4.91
C SER A 148 -6.90 -18.91 -5.52
N PRO A 149 -7.24 -19.09 -6.80
CA PRO A 149 -8.38 -18.39 -7.39
C PRO A 149 -9.73 -18.75 -6.72
N PRO A 150 -10.62 -17.78 -6.46
CA PRO A 150 -10.52 -16.34 -6.75
C PRO A 150 -9.85 -15.50 -5.64
N LEU A 151 -9.52 -16.12 -4.51
CA LEU A 151 -8.97 -15.46 -3.32
C LEU A 151 -7.61 -14.79 -3.58
N CYS A 152 -6.73 -15.46 -4.32
CA CYS A 152 -5.41 -14.99 -4.73
C CYS A 152 -5.16 -15.41 -6.19
N GLN A 153 -5.39 -14.51 -7.13
CA GLN A 153 -5.36 -14.77 -8.57
C GLN A 153 -4.08 -14.19 -9.17
N TYR A 154 -3.11 -15.05 -9.43
CA TYR A 154 -1.88 -14.75 -10.14
C TYR A 154 -1.19 -16.04 -10.60
N SER A 155 -0.25 -15.91 -11.52
CA SER A 155 0.61 -16.97 -12.03
C SER A 155 2.08 -16.73 -11.66
N GLU A 156 2.95 -17.71 -11.91
CA GLU A 156 4.39 -17.52 -11.69
C GLU A 156 4.98 -16.39 -12.54
N SER A 157 4.46 -16.16 -13.75
CA SER A 157 4.90 -15.07 -14.62
C SER A 157 4.51 -13.68 -14.14
N ASP A 158 3.56 -13.58 -13.20
CA ASP A 158 3.14 -12.31 -12.60
C ASP A 158 4.07 -11.85 -11.47
N VAL A 159 5.02 -12.69 -11.05
CA VAL A 159 5.83 -12.47 -9.86
C VAL A 159 7.32 -12.55 -10.19
N HIS A 160 8.05 -11.51 -9.83
CA HIS A 160 9.49 -11.38 -10.08
C HIS A 160 10.24 -11.15 -8.77
N ILE A 161 10.72 -12.23 -8.16
CA ILE A 161 11.51 -12.16 -6.92
C ILE A 161 12.99 -12.05 -7.28
N ASN A 162 13.64 -10.99 -6.81
CA ASN A 162 15.05 -10.66 -7.05
C ASN A 162 15.42 -10.58 -8.54
N GLY A 163 14.42 -10.35 -9.41
CA GLY A 163 14.63 -10.09 -10.82
C GLY A 163 15.25 -8.71 -11.06
N ASP A 164 15.76 -8.50 -12.26
CA ASP A 164 16.22 -7.19 -12.72
C ASP A 164 15.03 -6.25 -12.93
N VAL A 165 14.80 -5.35 -11.96
CA VAL A 165 13.67 -4.41 -11.97
C VAL A 165 13.70 -3.44 -13.16
N SER A 166 14.82 -3.30 -13.88
CA SER A 166 14.85 -2.52 -15.12
C SER A 166 13.96 -3.12 -16.23
N GLN A 167 13.57 -4.38 -16.09
CA GLN A 167 12.61 -5.06 -16.95
C GLN A 167 11.15 -4.84 -16.53
N SER A 168 10.91 -4.15 -15.40
CA SER A 168 9.58 -3.73 -14.98
C SER A 168 9.08 -2.61 -15.89
N THR A 169 8.40 -2.96 -16.97
CA THR A 169 7.75 -2.01 -17.87
C THR A 169 6.49 -1.46 -17.20
N GLY A 170 6.65 -0.51 -16.28
CA GLY A 170 5.53 0.12 -15.57
C GLY A 170 5.93 1.12 -14.50
N THR A 171 7.15 1.06 -13.97
CA THR A 171 7.61 2.07 -13.00
C THR A 171 8.17 3.27 -13.76
N SER A 172 7.40 4.36 -13.84
CA SER A 172 7.90 5.67 -14.29
C SER A 172 9.03 6.11 -13.37
N SER A 173 10.25 5.73 -13.72
CA SER A 173 11.47 6.22 -13.08
C SER A 173 11.66 7.69 -13.48
N ASN A 174 11.15 8.61 -12.66
CA ASN A 174 11.58 9.99 -12.72
C ASN A 174 12.97 10.09 -12.08
N SER A 175 13.99 9.67 -12.82
CA SER A 175 15.39 9.90 -12.46
C SER A 175 15.77 11.32 -12.90
N THR A 176 15.74 12.24 -11.94
CA THR A 176 16.38 13.55 -12.06
C THR A 176 17.87 13.34 -12.27
N THR A 177 18.29 13.30 -13.53
CA THR A 177 19.69 13.37 -13.90
C THR A 177 20.13 14.81 -13.75
N THR A 178 20.95 15.09 -12.73
CA THR A 178 21.75 16.31 -12.69
C THR A 178 22.86 16.19 -13.72
N THR A 179 22.60 16.66 -14.94
CA THR A 179 23.64 16.98 -15.94
C THR A 179 23.84 18.49 -15.96
N GLY A 180 25.06 18.89 -15.60
CA GLY A 180 25.52 20.27 -15.72
C GLY A 180 25.45 20.78 -17.16
N SER A 181 25.06 22.05 -17.27
CA SER A 181 25.07 22.85 -18.50
C SER A 181 26.42 22.81 -19.20
N GLY A 182 26.43 22.49 -20.49
CA GLY A 182 26.75 23.44 -21.56
C GLY A 182 28.11 23.09 -22.18
N SER A 183 28.40 23.23 -23.46
CA SER A 183 27.77 23.95 -24.56
C SER A 183 28.28 23.33 -25.87
N SER A 184 27.40 23.36 -26.87
CA SER A 184 27.56 23.07 -28.29
C SER A 184 28.91 23.47 -28.91
N THR A 185 29.41 22.68 -29.87
CA THR A 185 29.67 23.14 -31.25
C THR A 185 29.93 21.96 -32.19
N SER A 186 29.25 22.01 -33.33
CA SER A 186 29.23 21.06 -34.43
C SER A 186 30.53 21.05 -35.24
N THR A 187 30.96 19.88 -35.71
CA THR A 187 31.92 19.74 -36.82
C THR A 187 31.35 18.83 -37.89
N LYS A 188 30.89 19.43 -38.99
CA LYS A 188 30.65 18.78 -40.29
C LYS A 188 31.96 18.76 -41.08
N GLN A 189 32.29 17.61 -41.66
CA GLN A 189 33.44 17.42 -42.54
C GLN A 189 33.02 17.51 -44.02
N ALA A 190 33.69 18.43 -44.71
CA ALA A 190 34.07 18.58 -46.12
C ALA A 190 33.27 17.90 -47.26
N SER A 191 32.82 18.75 -48.20
CA SER A 191 32.73 18.48 -49.64
C SER A 191 33.70 19.39 -50.41
N SER A 192 34.20 18.86 -51.52
CA SER A 192 35.22 19.37 -52.44
C SER A 192 34.80 20.62 -53.23
N GLY A 193 35.75 21.49 -53.59
CA GLY A 193 35.53 22.51 -54.63
C GLY A 193 36.47 23.73 -54.62
N SER A 194 37.62 23.59 -55.28
CA SER A 194 38.31 24.55 -56.17
C SER A 194 38.05 26.07 -56.07
N THR A 195 39.10 26.89 -55.86
CA THR A 195 39.70 27.87 -56.82
C THR A 195 40.42 29.06 -56.15
N THR A 196 41.67 29.28 -56.61
CA THR A 196 42.43 30.53 -56.88
C THR A 196 42.71 31.64 -55.85
N GLN A 197 44.04 31.88 -55.71
CA GLN A 197 44.82 33.14 -55.86
C GLN A 197 44.90 34.19 -54.73
N GLY A 198 46.14 34.70 -54.58
CA GLY A 198 46.55 35.98 -53.97
C GLY A 198 47.11 35.83 -52.55
N ASP A 199 48.41 35.73 -52.31
CA ASP A 199 49.49 36.75 -52.37
C ASP A 199 49.83 37.35 -51.00
N GLU A 200 51.15 37.31 -50.70
CA GLU A 200 51.96 38.16 -49.80
C GLU A 200 51.53 38.38 -48.33
N LYS A 201 52.40 38.59 -47.31
CA LYS A 201 53.86 38.55 -47.08
C LYS A 201 54.10 39.16 -45.69
N THR A 202 55.15 38.69 -44.99
CA THR A 202 55.91 39.36 -43.90
C THR A 202 55.17 39.76 -42.61
N GLY A 203 55.76 39.76 -41.41
CA GLY A 203 57.13 39.55 -40.91
C GLY A 203 57.04 39.33 -39.38
N ALA A 204 57.86 38.47 -38.79
CA ALA A 204 59.13 38.79 -38.11
C ALA A 204 59.04 39.78 -36.92
N SER A 205 59.15 39.25 -35.69
CA SER A 205 60.10 39.67 -34.62
C SER A 205 59.73 39.01 -33.28
N THR A 206 60.54 38.11 -32.70
CA THR A 206 61.68 38.32 -31.76
C THR A 206 61.43 39.21 -30.53
N SER A 207 61.33 38.58 -29.35
CA SER A 207 62.10 38.84 -28.10
C SER A 207 61.49 38.02 -26.96
N LEU A 208 62.17 37.05 -26.34
CA LEU A 208 63.28 37.12 -25.37
C LEU A 208 62.86 37.41 -23.92
N ARG A 209 63.50 36.64 -23.03
CA ARG A 209 63.52 36.59 -21.54
C ARG A 209 62.40 35.75 -20.91
N GLY A 210 62.68 34.80 -20.02
CA GLY A 210 63.93 34.43 -19.33
C GLY A 210 63.64 34.12 -17.85
N SER A 211 64.29 33.07 -17.35
CA SER A 211 64.37 32.54 -15.97
C SER A 211 63.25 31.57 -15.55
N GLN A 212 63.51 30.25 -15.38
CA GLN A 212 64.35 29.57 -14.34
C GLN A 212 63.74 29.76 -12.93
N ASN A 213 63.50 28.76 -12.08
CA ASN A 213 63.92 27.36 -11.87
C ASN A 213 62.76 26.63 -11.13
N GLN A 214 62.52 25.32 -11.26
CA GLN A 214 63.16 24.21 -10.50
C GLN A 214 63.21 24.48 -8.98
N ASP A 215 62.81 23.61 -8.05
CA ASP A 215 62.98 22.16 -8.02
C ASP A 215 62.14 21.55 -6.86
N THR A 216 61.50 20.40 -7.14
CA THR A 216 61.58 19.11 -6.40
C THR A 216 61.98 19.08 -4.91
N SER A 217 61.26 18.29 -4.08
CA SER A 217 61.65 16.92 -3.69
C SER A 217 60.85 16.37 -2.50
N GLU A 218 60.64 15.05 -2.56
CA GLU A 218 60.09 14.12 -1.58
C GLU A 218 60.98 13.97 -0.32
N GLN A 219 60.43 13.48 0.80
CA GLN A 219 60.78 12.13 1.32
C GLN A 219 60.07 11.74 2.64
N THR A 220 59.76 10.45 2.62
CA THR A 220 59.42 9.39 3.59
C THR A 220 60.19 9.37 4.93
N GLU A 221 59.59 8.76 5.99
CA GLU A 221 60.12 7.62 6.80
C GLU A 221 59.44 7.47 8.21
N THR A 222 58.74 6.34 8.37
CA THR A 222 58.76 5.28 9.42
C THR A 222 58.82 5.51 10.97
N SER A 223 57.90 4.78 11.65
CA SER A 223 58.04 3.87 12.82
C SER A 223 58.40 4.33 14.25
N ALA A 224 57.55 3.98 15.25
CA ALA A 224 57.85 3.01 16.34
C ALA A 224 56.77 2.91 17.46
N THR A 225 56.67 1.70 18.00
CA THR A 225 55.72 1.10 18.96
C THR A 225 56.05 1.34 20.44
N SER A 226 55.04 1.29 21.34
CA SER A 226 55.21 0.69 22.69
C SER A 226 53.89 0.25 23.34
N THR A 227 53.93 -0.94 23.96
CA THR A 227 52.90 -1.80 24.56
C THR A 227 53.00 -1.87 26.10
N LYS A 228 51.88 -2.13 26.80
CA LYS A 228 51.69 -3.03 27.99
C LYS A 228 50.24 -2.92 28.53
N SER A 229 49.38 -3.95 28.49
CA SER A 229 49.21 -5.13 29.40
C SER A 229 48.72 -4.75 30.82
N SER A 230 47.62 -5.26 31.40
CA SER A 230 47.32 -6.66 31.82
C SER A 230 45.82 -6.79 32.24
N LYS A 231 45.08 -7.88 31.90
CA LYS A 231 44.63 -9.06 32.74
C LYS A 231 43.79 -8.73 33.99
N SER A 232 42.76 -9.46 34.44
CA SER A 232 42.00 -10.66 34.01
C SER A 232 40.87 -10.94 35.05
N ASP A 233 39.95 -11.85 34.70
CA ASP A 233 39.27 -12.86 35.55
C ASP A 233 37.74 -12.80 35.83
N ASP A 234 37.20 -14.02 35.71
CA ASP A 234 35.85 -14.60 35.73
C ASP A 234 35.05 -14.49 37.04
N ASN A 235 33.70 -14.59 36.96
CA ASN A 235 32.96 -15.74 37.55
C ASN A 235 31.43 -15.74 37.28
N LYS A 236 30.84 -16.89 37.62
CA LYS A 236 29.71 -17.63 37.01
C LYS A 236 28.57 -17.88 38.04
N GLU A 237 27.32 -17.95 37.56
CA GLU A 237 26.10 -18.64 38.13
C GLU A 237 25.58 -18.19 39.53
N GLN A 238 24.30 -18.27 39.96
CA GLN A 238 23.09 -19.02 39.55
C GLN A 238 21.83 -18.41 40.25
N ASP A 239 20.66 -18.62 39.62
CA ASP A 239 19.30 -18.94 40.13
C ASP A 239 18.59 -18.16 41.28
N ASP A 240 17.36 -17.69 41.02
CA ASP A 240 16.09 -18.15 41.66
C ASP A 240 14.91 -17.20 41.33
N GLY A 241 13.72 -17.77 41.07
CA GLY A 241 12.58 -17.07 40.48
C GLY A 241 11.46 -16.55 41.40
N LYS A 242 10.37 -16.12 40.71
CA LYS A 242 8.93 -16.08 41.08
C LYS A 242 8.27 -14.71 41.31
N LYS A 243 7.17 -14.53 40.52
CA LYS A 243 5.94 -13.70 40.70
C LYS A 243 6.05 -12.18 40.73
N SER A 244 5.30 -11.51 39.85
CA SER A 244 3.95 -11.00 40.17
C SER A 244 3.17 -10.64 38.90
N GLN A 245 2.01 -11.27 38.76
CA GLN A 245 0.85 -10.78 38.01
C GLN A 245 0.06 -9.92 38.99
N ASP A 246 -0.36 -8.73 38.58
CA ASP A 246 -1.52 -7.97 39.09
C ASP A 246 -1.36 -6.55 38.54
N ASP A 247 -2.09 -6.18 37.49
CA ASP A 247 -2.48 -4.80 37.14
C ASP A 247 -3.33 -4.79 35.86
N GLU A 248 -4.50 -5.46 35.88
CA GLU A 248 -5.55 -5.17 34.88
C GLU A 248 -6.93 -5.62 35.40
N LYS A 249 -7.42 -4.97 36.47
CA LYS A 249 -8.79 -5.16 36.95
C LYS A 249 -9.39 -3.86 37.47
N THR A 250 -9.43 -2.83 36.62
CA THR A 250 -10.17 -1.58 36.92
C THR A 250 -10.80 -0.91 35.69
N GLN A 251 -11.11 -1.64 34.62
CA GLN A 251 -11.87 -1.09 33.47
C GLN A 251 -13.05 -1.95 33.05
N GLN A 252 -13.63 -2.73 33.98
CA GLN A 252 -14.76 -3.63 33.68
C GLN A 252 -16.04 -3.25 34.43
N THR A 253 -16.23 -1.97 34.74
CA THR A 253 -17.42 -1.49 35.47
C THR A 253 -18.12 -0.30 34.81
N GLU A 254 -17.61 0.22 33.68
CA GLU A 254 -18.26 1.34 32.96
C GLU A 254 -18.91 0.94 31.62
N GLN A 255 -18.80 -0.32 31.18
CA GLN A 255 -19.42 -0.80 29.93
C GLN A 255 -20.74 -1.57 30.11
N THR A 256 -21.23 -1.74 31.34
CA THR A 256 -22.49 -2.48 31.59
C THR A 256 -23.73 -1.55 31.60
N GLU A 257 -23.57 -0.23 31.68
CA GLU A 257 -24.70 0.71 31.70
C GLU A 257 -25.10 1.27 30.32
N GLN A 258 -24.33 1.02 29.25
CA GLN A 258 -24.68 1.48 27.89
C GLN A 258 -25.41 0.45 27.03
N THR A 259 -25.48 -0.82 27.46
CA THR A 259 -26.15 -1.88 26.68
C THR A 259 -27.65 -1.95 26.96
N GLU A 260 -28.15 -1.45 28.10
CA GLU A 260 -29.59 -1.46 28.42
C GLU A 260 -30.39 -0.33 27.75
N GLN A 261 -29.76 0.71 27.19
CA GLN A 261 -30.48 1.79 26.49
C GLN A 261 -30.71 1.53 25.00
N THR A 262 -29.97 0.62 24.37
CA THR A 262 -30.11 0.34 22.93
C THR A 262 -31.20 -0.70 22.65
N GLU A 263 -31.45 -1.65 23.56
CA GLU A 263 -32.52 -2.66 23.41
C GLU A 263 -33.95 -2.10 23.53
N GLN A 264 -34.15 -0.93 24.16
CA GLN A 264 -35.47 -0.30 24.23
C GLN A 264 -35.85 0.48 22.96
N THR A 265 -34.87 0.87 22.15
CA THR A 265 -35.13 1.69 20.94
C THR A 265 -35.46 0.81 19.73
N GLU A 266 -34.85 -0.37 19.60
CA GLU A 266 -35.15 -1.31 18.50
C GLU A 266 -36.52 -1.99 18.64
N GLN A 267 -37.05 -2.15 19.86
CA GLN A 267 -38.41 -2.69 20.07
C GLN A 267 -39.55 -1.72 19.74
N THR A 268 -39.27 -0.42 19.59
CA THR A 268 -40.28 0.58 19.21
C THR A 268 -40.39 0.79 17.69
N GLU A 269 -39.29 0.61 16.95
CA GLU A 269 -39.31 0.75 15.49
C GLU A 269 -39.95 -0.45 14.77
N ASP A 270 -39.84 -1.67 15.33
CA ASP A 270 -40.42 -2.87 14.72
C ASP A 270 -41.96 -2.96 14.88
N LYS A 271 -42.52 -2.34 15.94
CA LYS A 271 -43.98 -2.20 16.10
C LYS A 271 -44.60 -1.21 15.12
N THR A 272 -43.87 -0.15 14.74
CA THR A 272 -44.40 0.89 13.86
C THR A 272 -44.51 0.41 12.41
N LYS A 273 -43.66 -0.53 11.98
CA LYS A 273 -43.71 -1.12 10.62
C LYS A 273 -44.81 -2.17 10.46
N GLN A 274 -45.18 -2.89 11.52
CA GLN A 274 -46.31 -3.85 11.47
C GLN A 274 -47.68 -3.17 11.39
N ASP A 275 -47.83 -1.95 11.92
CA ASP A 275 -49.09 -1.22 11.90
C ASP A 275 -49.36 -0.54 10.53
N ASP A 276 -48.32 -0.12 9.81
CA ASP A 276 -48.44 0.47 8.47
C ASP A 276 -48.81 -0.59 7.41
N GLU A 277 -48.26 -1.80 7.48
CA GLU A 277 -48.57 -2.88 6.52
C GLU A 277 -50.01 -3.43 6.68
N ASN A 278 -50.59 -3.30 7.88
CA ASN A 278 -51.96 -3.75 8.16
C ASN A 278 -53.03 -2.72 7.72
N THR A 279 -52.64 -1.45 7.59
CA THR A 279 -53.52 -0.35 7.12
C THR A 279 -53.67 -0.39 5.58
N GLU A 280 -52.61 -0.75 4.85
CA GLU A 280 -52.65 -0.86 3.38
C GLU A 280 -53.50 -2.07 2.89
N GLN A 281 -53.53 -3.16 3.68
CA GLN A 281 -54.37 -4.34 3.38
C GLN A 281 -55.87 -4.15 3.65
N THR A 282 -56.25 -3.16 4.48
CA THR A 282 -57.66 -2.86 4.77
C THR A 282 -58.27 -1.91 3.73
N GLU A 283 -57.50 -1.02 3.11
CA GLU A 283 -57.97 -0.14 2.03
C GLU A 283 -58.16 -0.87 0.68
N THR A 284 -57.35 -1.89 0.39
CA THR A 284 -57.48 -2.73 -0.81
C THR A 284 -58.64 -3.74 -0.76
N LYS A 285 -59.19 -4.03 0.42
CA LYS A 285 -60.42 -4.83 0.57
C LYS A 285 -61.69 -4.00 0.41
N LYS A 286 -61.69 -2.74 0.86
CA LYS A 286 -62.85 -1.85 0.75
C LYS A 286 -63.16 -1.45 -0.70
N SER A 287 -62.12 -1.27 -1.52
CA SER A 287 -62.25 -0.95 -2.95
C SER A 287 -62.75 -2.11 -3.83
N LYS A 288 -62.61 -3.37 -3.39
CA LYS A 288 -63.12 -4.55 -4.13
C LYS A 288 -64.59 -4.87 -3.84
N ASP A 289 -65.14 -4.42 -2.71
CA ASP A 289 -66.55 -4.64 -2.36
C ASP A 289 -67.48 -3.60 -2.99
N ASP A 290 -67.01 -2.37 -3.23
CA ASP A 290 -67.80 -1.32 -3.89
C ASP A 290 -67.98 -1.57 -5.40
N ASP A 291 -67.01 -2.21 -6.05
CA ASP A 291 -67.07 -2.53 -7.49
C ASP A 291 -67.95 -3.76 -7.81
N LYS A 292 -68.31 -4.55 -6.78
CA LYS A 292 -69.22 -5.69 -6.89
C LYS A 292 -70.69 -5.31 -6.66
N LYS A 293 -70.95 -4.12 -6.11
CA LYS A 293 -72.29 -3.58 -5.85
C LYS A 293 -72.81 -2.70 -6.99
N SER A 294 -71.93 -2.19 -7.85
CA SER A 294 -72.28 -1.45 -9.07
C SER A 294 -72.75 -2.38 -10.21
N LYS A 295 -72.19 -3.60 -10.33
CA LYS A 295 -72.52 -4.56 -11.40
C LYS A 295 -73.79 -5.39 -11.20
N LYS A 296 -74.58 -5.14 -10.16
CA LYS A 296 -75.82 -5.91 -9.88
C LYS A 296 -77.10 -5.07 -9.98
N LYS A 297 -77.04 -3.89 -10.62
CA LYS A 297 -78.18 -3.00 -10.81
C LYS A 297 -78.61 -2.79 -12.26
N ASP A 298 -77.95 -3.45 -13.22
CA ASP A 298 -78.19 -3.22 -14.66
C ASP A 298 -78.95 -4.38 -15.34
N ASP A 299 -79.44 -5.39 -14.60
CA ASP A 299 -80.07 -6.60 -15.19
C ASP A 299 -81.60 -6.72 -14.97
N ASP A 300 -82.31 -5.69 -14.50
CA ASP A 300 -83.75 -5.77 -14.16
C ASP A 300 -84.69 -4.87 -15.01
N ASP A 301 -84.27 -4.37 -16.18
CA ASP A 301 -85.17 -3.68 -17.12
C ASP A 301 -84.91 -4.09 -18.58
N ASN A 302 -85.50 -5.21 -19.01
CA ASN A 302 -86.08 -5.42 -20.36
C ASN A 302 -86.92 -6.71 -20.43
#